data_AF-A0A6G3WNT9-F1
#
_entry.id   AF-A0A6G3WNT9-F1
#
_cell.length_a   1.000
_cell.length_b   1.000
_cell.length_c   1.000
_cell.angle_alpha   90.00
_cell.angle_beta   90.00
_cell.angle_gamma   90.00
#
_symmetry.space_group_name_H-M   'P 1'
#
loop_
_entity.id
_entity.type
_entity.pdbx_description
1 polymer ?
#
loop_
_entity_poly.entity_id
_entity_poly.type
_entity_poly.pdbx_seq_one_letter_code
_entity_poly.pdbx_strand_id
1 'polypeptide(L)' 'VAAVRAQHAIGLLARGGDVETVAEQVGYRSASAFGAAFRRTTGLTPGAFRPE' A
#
# COMPACT_ATOMS: atom_id res chain seq x y z
N VAL A 1 7.95 5.34 -11.79
CA VAL A 1 6.48 5.08 -11.79
C VAL A 1 6.00 4.24 -10.60
N ALA A 2 6.68 3.15 -10.23
CA ALA A 2 6.30 2.34 -9.06
C ALA A 2 6.45 3.08 -7.71
N ALA A 3 7.50 3.90 -7.56
CA ALA A 3 7.72 4.70 -6.35
C ALA A 3 6.60 5.72 -6.08
N VAL A 4 6.11 6.42 -7.11
CA VAL A 4 4.99 7.39 -6.99
C VAL A 4 3.71 6.70 -6.51
N ARG A 5 3.44 5.49 -7.02
CA ARG A 5 2.29 4.67 -6.58
C ARG A 5 2.43 4.25 -5.12
N ALA A 6 3.62 3.83 -4.70
CA ALA A 6 3.89 3.48 -3.31
C ALA A 6 3.73 4.68 -2.36
N GLN A 7 4.21 5.87 -2.75
CA GLN A 7 4.03 7.09 -1.96
C GLN A 7 2.56 7.50 -1.84
N HIS A 8 1.79 7.39 -2.92
CA HIS A 8 0.36 7.69 -2.87
C HIS A 8 -0.38 6.70 -1.95
N ALA A 9 0.00 5.42 -2.00
CA ALA A 9 -0.55 4.41 -1.11
C ALA A 9 -0.23 4.66 0.38
N ILE A 10 0.98 5.14 0.72
CA ILE A 10 1.31 5.53 2.11
C ILE A 10 0.33 6.58 2.62
N GLY A 11 0.01 7.60 1.82
CA GLY A 11 -0.92 8.66 2.22
C GLY A 11 -2.35 8.17 2.45
N LEU A 12 -2.80 7.16 1.70
CA LEU A 12 -4.11 6.55 1.89
C LEU A 12 -4.14 5.63 3.12
N LEU A 13 -3.10 4.81 3.31
CA LEU A 13 -2.97 3.93 4.49
C LEU A 13 -2.87 4.73 5.79
N ALA A 14 -2.11 5.84 5.80
CA ALA A 14 -1.97 6.71 6.96
C ALA A 14 -3.29 7.38 7.39
N ARG A 15 -4.29 7.43 6.50
CA ARG A 15 -5.65 7.92 6.80
C ARG A 15 -6.59 6.82 7.31
N GLY A 16 -6.07 5.61 7.57
CA GLY A 16 -6.87 4.43 7.92
C GLY A 16 -7.50 3.73 6.73
N GLY A 17 -7.02 3.98 5.51
CA GLY A 17 -7.52 3.33 4.30
C GLY A 17 -7.22 1.83 4.30
N ASP A 18 -8.16 1.02 3.79
CA ASP A 18 -7.99 -0.42 3.69
C ASP A 18 -6.95 -0.79 2.62
N VAL A 19 -6.09 -1.76 2.94
CA VAL A 19 -4.99 -2.20 2.06
C VAL A 19 -5.52 -2.74 0.73
N GLU A 20 -6.70 -3.37 0.73
CA GLU A 20 -7.33 -3.89 -0.49
C GLU A 20 -7.75 -2.76 -1.41
N THR A 21 -8.48 -1.77 -0.88
CA THR A 21 -8.89 -0.58 -1.64
C THR A 21 -7.70 0.21 -2.17
N VAL A 22 -6.64 0.35 -1.36
CA VAL A 22 -5.42 1.05 -1.78
C VAL A 22 -4.71 0.28 -2.89
N ALA A 23 -4.65 -1.06 -2.80
CA ALA A 23 -4.09 -1.91 -3.84
C ALA A 23 -4.83 -1.74 -5.17
N GLU A 24 -6.16 -1.72 -5.15
CA GLU A 24 -6.96 -1.48 -6.35
C GLU A 24 -6.71 -0.09 -6.93
N GLN A 25 -6.66 0.96 -6.10
CA GLN A 25 -6.42 2.33 -6.55
C GLN A 25 -5.04 2.52 -7.19
N VAL A 26 -4.01 1.81 -6.73
CA VAL A 26 -2.66 1.88 -7.32
C VAL A 26 -2.44 0.90 -8.48
N GLY A 27 -3.50 0.18 -8.89
CA GLY A 27 -3.50 -0.71 -10.06
C GLY A 27 -2.94 -2.10 -9.77
N TYR A 28 -3.00 -2.55 -8.52
CA TYR A 28 -2.68 -3.92 -8.13
C TYR A 28 -3.94 -4.76 -8.05
N ARG A 29 -3.84 -5.99 -8.57
CA ARG A 29 -4.90 -7.00 -8.55
C ARG A 29 -5.26 -7.50 -7.15
N SER A 30 -4.34 -7.40 -6.18
CA SER A 30 -4.54 -7.96 -4.84
C SER A 30 -3.68 -7.27 -3.79
N ALA A 31 -4.20 -7.21 -2.56
CA ALA A 31 -3.49 -6.72 -1.38
C ALA A 31 -2.14 -7.43 -1.16
N SER A 32 -2.04 -8.73 -1.44
CA SER A 32 -0.77 -9.49 -1.29
C SER A 32 0.31 -9.04 -2.29
N ALA A 33 -0.08 -8.81 -3.56
CA ALA A 33 0.86 -8.33 -4.59
C ALA A 33 1.30 -6.89 -4.32
N PHE A 34 0.36 -6.06 -3.87
CA PHE A 34 0.63 -4.71 -3.41
C PHE A 34 1.57 -4.72 -2.19
N GLY A 35 1.28 -5.53 -1.17
CA GLY A 35 2.09 -5.62 0.05
C GLY A 35 3.53 -6.07 -0.22
N ALA A 36 3.74 -7.01 -1.15
CA ALA A 36 5.08 -7.42 -1.57
C ALA A 36 5.85 -6.28 -2.26
N ALA A 37 5.21 -5.56 -3.20
CA ALA A 37 5.83 -4.43 -3.90
C ALA A 37 6.05 -3.22 -2.97
N PHE A 38 5.12 -2.99 -2.06
CA PHE A 38 5.18 -1.96 -1.03
C PHE A 38 6.34 -2.25 -0.10
N ARG A 39 6.43 -3.45 0.48
CA ARG A 39 7.55 -3.85 1.35
C ARG A 39 8.90 -3.76 0.64
N ARG A 40 8.97 -4.07 -0.65
CA ARG A 40 10.21 -3.91 -1.43
C ARG A 40 10.63 -2.44 -1.59
N THR A 41 9.67 -1.51 -1.58
CA THR A 41 9.91 -0.08 -1.80
C THR A 41 10.09 0.68 -0.48
N THR A 42 9.28 0.38 0.53
CA THR A 42 9.22 1.10 1.82
C THR A 42 9.88 0.34 2.97
N GLY A 43 10.22 -0.94 2.78
CA GLY A 43 10.77 -1.81 3.82
C GLY A 43 9.74 -2.35 4.83
N LEU A 44 8.52 -1.80 4.83
CA LEU A 44 7.48 -2.10 5.82
C LEU A 44 6.25 -2.73 5.15
N THR A 45 5.45 -3.48 5.91
CA THR A 45 4.19 -4.04 5.41
C THR A 45 3.06 -3.01 5.52
N PRO A 46 2.10 -2.98 4.58
CA PRO A 46 0.94 -2.08 4.65
C PRO A 46 0.13 -2.25 5.95
N GLY A 47 0.07 -3.48 6.48
CA GLY A 47 -0.61 -3.79 7.73
C GLY A 47 -0.01 -3.12 8.96
N ALA A 48 1.29 -2.75 8.93
CA ALA A 48 1.92 -2.00 10.01
C ALA A 48 1.49 -0.52 10.04
N PHE A 49 0.86 -0.02 8.97
CA PHE A 49 0.34 1.35 8.89
C PHE A 49 -1.14 1.44 9.25
N ARG A 50 -1.84 0.31 9.45
CA ARG A 50 -3.23 0.35 9.90
C ARG A 50 -3.23 0.64 11.40
N PRO A 51 -3.91 1.71 11.86
CA PRO A 51 -4.39 1.72 13.24
C PRO A 51 -5.40 0.57 13.37
N GLU A 52 -5.27 -0.18 14.45
CA GLU A 52 -6.17 -1.28 14.84
C GLU A 52 -7.66 -0.91 14.81
#